data_AF-A0A914HAY4-F1
#
_entry.id   AF-A0A914HAY4-F1
#
_cell.length_a   1.000
_cell.length_b   1.000
_cell.length_c   1.000
_cell.angle_alpha   90.00
_cell.angle_beta   90.00
_cell.angle_gamma   90.00
#
_symmetry.space_group_name_H-M   'P 1'
#
loop_
_entity.id
_entity.type
_entity.pdbx_description
1 polymer ?
#
loop_
_entity_poly.entity_id
_entity_poly.type
_entity_poly.pdbx_seq_one_letter_code
_entity_poly.pdbx_strand_id
1 'polypeptide(L)'
;MVLIFPVRVNCFRALSSTMPRYFKQIKETIQGNVTTIELVDVPVASNFTNVTETTLTQQRSPDDCSCSLCNVPVDITYKDVLILEQFMRLDGTVFPQELTGLCHEQQQRLERCVMQAHWSGLFPDRTIPEFDRAGYKRFNRHWEDDMAMFRLKFKMQPGSWFYIKRYNPRIRQYRPFKADGLSDADRE
;
A
#
# COMPACT_ATOMS: atom_id res chain seq x y z
N MET A 1 26.71 32.89 17.36
CA MET A 1 26.79 32.11 16.11
C MET A 1 26.48 30.66 16.46
N VAL A 2 25.22 30.24 16.32
CA VAL A 2 24.77 28.89 16.70
C VAL A 2 25.00 27.98 15.50
N LEU A 3 25.93 27.03 15.64
CA LEU A 3 26.16 26.01 14.62
C LEU A 3 25.07 24.95 14.77
N ILE A 4 24.08 25.01 13.89
CA ILE A 4 23.11 23.93 13.69
C ILE A 4 23.83 22.87 12.84
N PHE A 5 24.25 21.78 13.47
CA PHE A 5 24.72 20.60 12.74
C PHE A 5 23.50 19.94 12.07
N PRO A 6 23.52 19.71 10.74
CA PRO A 6 22.50 18.89 10.11
C PRO A 6 22.70 17.45 10.59
N VAL A 7 21.76 16.93 11.38
CA VAL A 7 21.67 15.50 11.66
C VAL A 7 21.33 14.81 10.35
N ARG A 8 22.33 14.30 9.66
CA ARG A 8 22.13 13.33 8.57
C ARG A 8 21.54 12.07 9.18
N VAL A 9 20.24 11.89 9.01
CA VAL A 9 19.58 10.61 9.28
C VAL A 9 20.02 9.65 8.18
N ASN A 10 21.07 8.88 8.44
CA ASN A 10 21.47 7.76 7.60
C ASN A 10 20.34 6.72 7.62
N CYS A 11 19.51 6.73 6.57
CA CYS A 11 18.45 5.76 6.36
C CYS A 11 19.04 4.47 5.78
N PHE A 12 19.58 3.63 6.66
CA PHE A 12 19.88 2.23 6.36
C PHE A 12 18.96 1.36 7.20
N ARG A 13 17.71 1.14 6.74
CA ARG A 13 16.93 0.00 7.21
C ARG A 13 16.95 -1.06 6.13
N ALA A 14 17.77 -2.09 6.35
CA ALA A 14 17.48 -3.41 5.80
C ALA A 14 16.12 -3.88 6.32
N LEU A 15 15.54 -4.95 5.75
CA LEU A 15 14.47 -5.68 6.45
C LEU A 15 14.98 -5.95 7.87
N SER A 16 14.35 -5.34 8.86
CA SER A 16 14.86 -5.35 10.23
C SER A 16 14.47 -6.68 10.87
N SER A 17 15.42 -7.61 10.99
CA SER A 17 15.25 -8.78 11.85
C SER A 17 15.36 -8.42 13.34
N THR A 18 15.90 -7.24 13.68
CA THR A 18 16.00 -6.78 15.06
C THR A 18 14.90 -5.76 15.37
N MET A 19 14.04 -6.08 16.33
CA MET A 19 12.88 -5.27 16.69
C MET A 19 13.23 -4.11 17.63
N PRO A 20 12.54 -2.95 17.53
CA PRO A 20 12.48 -2.01 18.64
C PRO A 20 11.86 -2.72 19.86
N ARG A 21 12.56 -2.67 21.00
CA ARG A 21 12.21 -3.50 22.18
C ARG A 21 10.88 -3.13 22.85
N TYR A 22 10.35 -1.93 22.61
CA TYR A 22 9.16 -1.41 23.27
C TYR A 22 8.34 -0.51 22.35
N PHE A 23 7.02 -0.61 22.42
CA PHE A 23 6.09 0.39 21.89
C PHE A 23 5.64 1.30 23.04
N LYS A 24 5.50 2.60 22.75
CA LYS A 24 4.95 3.55 23.72
C LYS A 24 3.43 3.54 23.61
N GLN A 25 2.74 3.21 24.70
CA GLN A 25 1.29 3.28 24.79
C GLN A 25 0.89 4.42 25.71
N ILE A 26 -0.05 5.25 25.26
CA ILE A 26 -0.70 6.25 26.10
C ILE A 26 -1.81 5.54 26.88
N LYS A 27 -1.76 5.59 28.21
CA LYS A 27 -2.79 5.06 29.10
C LYS A 27 -3.50 6.23 29.78
N GLU A 28 -4.82 6.23 29.67
CA GLU A 28 -5.69 7.22 30.32
C GLU A 28 -6.40 6.56 31.50
N THR A 29 -6.25 7.13 32.70
CA THR A 29 -6.98 6.71 33.89
C THR A 29 -7.80 7.87 34.42
N ILE A 30 -9.13 7.70 34.43
CA ILE A 30 -10.08 8.72 34.90
C ILE A 30 -10.47 8.36 36.33
N GLN A 31 -10.11 9.21 37.29
CA GLN A 31 -10.52 9.10 38.69
C GLN A 31 -11.37 10.33 39.05
N GLY A 32 -12.69 10.17 38.97
CA GLY A 32 -13.64 11.26 39.22
C GLY A 32 -13.49 12.39 38.19
N ASN A 33 -13.05 13.57 38.64
CA ASN A 33 -12.82 14.75 37.79
C ASN A 33 -11.36 14.91 37.34
N VAL A 34 -10.47 13.97 37.68
CA VAL A 34 -9.06 14.03 37.29
C VAL A 34 -8.78 12.93 36.26
N THR A 35 -8.26 13.33 35.10
CA THR A 35 -7.78 12.42 34.07
C THR A 35 -6.25 12.41 34.10
N THR A 36 -5.66 11.31 34.56
CA THR A 36 -4.21 11.09 34.54
C THR A 36 -3.84 10.40 33.24
N ILE A 37 -2.89 10.98 32.49
CA ILE A 37 -2.40 10.46 31.22
C ILE A 37 -0.94 10.03 31.42
N GLU A 38 -0.66 8.74 31.26
CA GLU A 38 0.66 8.15 31.46
C GLU A 38 1.19 7.52 30.18
N LEU A 39 2.49 7.61 29.97
CA LEU A 39 3.17 6.99 28.83
C LEU A 39 3.87 5.71 29.32
N VAL A 40 3.29 4.55 28.98
CA VAL A 40 3.77 3.24 29.42
C VAL A 40 4.49 2.55 28.27
N ASP A 41 5.72 2.10 28.54
CA ASP A 41 6.47 1.26 27.59
C ASP A 41 5.89 -0.16 27.66
N VAL A 42 5.27 -0.59 26.56
CA VAL A 42 4.71 -1.93 26.40
C VAL A 42 5.76 -2.81 25.73
N PRO A 43 6.18 -3.92 26.36
CA PRO A 43 7.04 -4.89 25.70
C PRO A 43 6.28 -5.47 24.51
N VAL A 44 6.96 -5.60 23.39
CA VAL A 44 6.42 -6.27 22.21
C VAL A 44 5.99 -7.68 22.64
N ALA A 45 4.68 -7.94 22.65
CA ALA A 45 4.16 -9.26 22.95
C ALA A 45 4.71 -10.26 21.93
N SER A 46 5.08 -11.44 22.41
CA SER A 46 5.76 -12.51 21.68
C SER A 46 5.01 -13.08 20.46
N ASN A 47 3.91 -12.47 20.01
CA ASN A 47 3.18 -12.97 18.85
C ASN A 47 3.95 -12.78 17.52
N PHE A 48 5.05 -12.02 17.54
CA PHE A 48 6.02 -11.88 16.45
C PHE A 48 7.26 -12.78 16.62
N THR A 49 7.37 -13.62 17.66
CA THR A 49 8.63 -14.32 18.00
C THR A 49 8.99 -15.53 17.16
N ASN A 50 8.16 -15.92 16.19
CA ASN A 50 8.41 -17.14 15.41
C ASN A 50 8.94 -16.86 14.01
N VAL A 51 9.86 -15.90 13.87
CA VAL A 51 10.69 -15.81 12.66
C VAL A 51 12.14 -15.80 13.10
N THR A 52 12.66 -17.01 13.28
CA THR A 52 14.08 -17.27 13.47
C THR A 52 14.89 -16.58 12.37
N GLU A 53 15.90 -15.87 12.83
CA GLU A 53 16.94 -15.18 12.07
C GLU A 53 17.37 -15.97 10.82
N THR A 54 16.80 -15.62 9.67
CA THR A 54 17.46 -15.85 8.38
C THR A 54 17.80 -14.48 7.85
N THR A 55 19.01 -14.04 8.18
CA THR A 55 19.64 -12.83 7.68
C THR A 55 19.69 -12.89 6.15
N LEU A 56 18.68 -12.34 5.49
CA LEU A 56 18.74 -12.06 4.05
C LEU A 56 19.60 -10.80 3.84
N THR A 57 20.87 -10.87 4.22
CA THR A 57 21.90 -9.95 3.74
C THR A 57 22.28 -10.37 2.33
N GLN A 58 21.47 -9.96 1.36
CA GLN A 58 21.91 -9.96 -0.02
C GLN A 58 22.98 -8.87 -0.17
N GLN A 59 24.11 -9.24 -0.76
CA GLN A 59 25.26 -8.36 -0.96
C GLN A 59 24.84 -7.17 -1.81
N ARG A 60 24.93 -5.96 -1.24
CA ARG A 60 24.53 -4.71 -1.89
C ARG A 60 25.57 -4.32 -2.92
N SER A 61 25.14 -3.96 -4.13
CA SER A 61 25.95 -3.11 -5.00
C SER A 61 25.79 -1.64 -4.54
N PRO A 62 26.80 -0.77 -4.71
CA PRO A 62 26.72 0.63 -4.28
C PRO A 62 25.71 1.46 -5.09
N ASP A 63 25.16 0.91 -6.17
CA ASP A 63 24.30 1.61 -7.14
C ASP A 63 22.79 1.36 -6.90
N ASP A 64 22.43 0.46 -5.97
CA ASP A 64 21.03 0.07 -5.70
C ASP A 64 20.36 0.94 -4.61
N CYS A 65 19.04 1.22 -4.73
CA CYS A 65 18.30 1.94 -3.66
C CYS A 65 18.44 1.18 -2.33
N SER A 66 18.84 1.89 -1.27
CA SER A 66 19.08 1.31 0.06
C SER A 66 17.83 0.80 0.79
N CYS A 67 16.65 0.90 0.15
CA CYS A 67 15.37 0.56 0.76
C CYS A 67 15.18 -0.95 0.91
N SER A 68 14.53 -1.37 1.99
CA SER A 68 14.32 -2.79 2.32
C SER A 68 13.55 -3.56 1.24
N LEU A 69 12.56 -2.95 0.60
CA LEU A 69 11.74 -3.58 -0.45
C LEU A 69 12.40 -3.58 -1.83
N CYS A 70 13.28 -2.61 -2.11
CA CYS A 70 13.98 -2.48 -3.39
C CYS A 70 14.94 -3.65 -3.63
N ASN A 71 15.44 -4.23 -2.54
CA ASN A 71 16.37 -5.36 -2.55
C ASN A 71 15.66 -6.72 -2.64
N VAL A 72 14.33 -6.76 -2.55
CA VAL A 72 13.58 -8.02 -2.65
C VAL A 72 13.38 -8.34 -4.13
N PRO A 73 13.81 -9.52 -4.62
CA PRO A 73 13.73 -9.88 -6.04
C PRO A 73 12.31 -10.23 -6.51
N VAL A 74 11.29 -9.98 -5.68
CA VAL A 74 9.89 -10.36 -5.92
C VAL A 74 9.02 -9.12 -5.87
N ASP A 75 8.14 -9.02 -6.86
CA ASP A 75 7.12 -7.98 -6.93
C ASP A 75 6.04 -8.18 -5.87
N ILE A 76 5.96 -7.22 -4.95
CA ILE A 76 4.97 -7.24 -3.85
C ILE A 76 3.60 -6.92 -4.42
N THR A 77 2.62 -7.76 -4.06
CA THR A 77 1.21 -7.64 -4.43
C THR A 77 0.33 -7.48 -3.19
N TYR A 78 -0.95 -7.14 -3.40
CA TYR A 78 -1.93 -7.06 -2.29
C TYR A 78 -2.19 -8.40 -1.59
N LYS A 79 -1.78 -9.52 -2.20
CA LYS A 79 -1.94 -10.87 -1.64
C LYS A 79 -0.88 -11.19 -0.59
N ASP A 80 0.21 -10.44 -0.55
CA ASP A 80 1.36 -10.67 0.34
C ASP A 80 1.11 -10.10 1.74
N VAL A 81 0.04 -10.57 2.37
CA VAL A 81 -0.51 -10.12 3.66
C VAL A 81 0.59 -10.02 4.73
N LEU A 82 1.47 -11.01 4.82
CA LEU A 82 2.52 -11.07 5.84
C LEU A 82 3.58 -9.96 5.71
N ILE A 83 3.87 -9.51 4.48
CA ILE A 83 4.80 -8.41 4.24
C ILE A 83 4.09 -7.09 4.55
N LEU A 84 2.86 -6.94 4.08
CA LEU A 84 2.07 -5.72 4.29
C LEU A 84 1.82 -5.45 5.78
N GLU A 85 1.57 -6.48 6.58
CA GLU A 85 1.36 -6.35 8.04
C GLU A 85 2.53 -5.71 8.77
N GLN A 86 3.76 -5.89 8.29
CA GLN A 86 4.95 -5.32 8.91
C GLN A 86 4.98 -3.79 8.82
N PHE A 87 4.31 -3.23 7.82
CA PHE A 87 4.26 -1.79 7.55
C PHE A 87 2.96 -1.13 8.02
N MET A 88 2.11 -1.86 8.75
CA MET A 88 0.83 -1.37 9.24
C MET A 88 0.78 -1.26 10.76
N ARG A 89 -0.10 -0.37 11.24
CA ARG A 89 -0.55 -0.32 12.64
C ARG A 89 -1.59 -1.40 12.92
N LEU A 90 -1.96 -1.53 14.19
CA LEU A 90 -3.08 -2.38 14.62
C LEU A 90 -4.40 -1.94 13.96
N ASP A 91 -4.57 -0.64 13.69
CA ASP A 91 -5.76 -0.08 13.05
C ASP A 91 -5.81 -0.32 11.52
N GLY A 92 -4.77 -0.92 10.94
CA GLY A 92 -4.66 -1.15 9.49
C GLY A 92 -4.19 0.06 8.68
N THR A 93 -3.79 1.15 9.34
CA THR A 93 -3.16 2.31 8.70
C THR A 93 -1.67 2.05 8.45
N VAL A 94 -1.16 2.54 7.32
CA VAL A 94 0.25 2.38 6.94
C VAL A 94 1.13 3.35 7.74
N PHE A 95 2.34 2.93 8.11
CA PHE A 95 3.32 3.83 8.73
C PHE A 95 3.80 4.92 7.75
N PRO A 96 4.09 6.14 8.24
CA PRO A 96 4.67 7.20 7.42
C PRO A 96 6.06 6.81 6.90
N GLN A 97 6.43 7.39 5.75
CA GLN A 97 7.68 7.09 5.06
C GLN A 97 8.93 7.27 5.94
N GLU A 98 8.93 8.26 6.83
CA GLU A 98 10.03 8.54 7.76
C GLU A 98 10.30 7.36 8.72
N LEU A 99 9.25 6.63 9.08
CA LEU A 99 9.35 5.46 9.96
C LEU A 99 9.63 4.17 9.19
N THR A 100 9.07 4.02 7.99
CA THR A 100 9.29 2.83 7.15
C THR A 100 10.68 2.83 6.52
N GLY A 101 11.23 3.99 6.18
CA GLY A 101 12.51 4.13 5.50
C GLY A 101 12.49 3.70 4.04
N LEU A 102 11.31 3.65 3.41
CA LEU A 102 11.16 3.21 2.01
C LEU A 102 11.46 4.34 1.01
N CYS A 103 11.93 3.95 -0.18
CA CYS A 103 11.95 4.82 -1.36
C CYS A 103 10.50 5.30 -1.64
N HIS A 104 10.30 6.55 -2.10
CA HIS A 104 8.96 7.15 -2.22
C HIS A 104 8.01 6.35 -3.13
N GLU A 105 8.53 5.84 -4.24
CA GLU A 105 7.77 4.98 -5.16
C GLU A 105 7.31 3.68 -4.49
N GLN A 106 8.17 3.08 -3.68
CA GLN A 106 7.86 1.84 -2.95
C GLN A 106 6.84 2.08 -1.84
N GLN A 107 6.93 3.22 -1.15
CA GLN A 107 5.91 3.63 -0.18
C GLN A 107 4.54 3.77 -0.85
N GLN A 108 4.46 4.46 -2.00
CA GLN A 108 3.21 4.60 -2.76
C GLN A 108 2.67 3.26 -3.27
N ARG A 109 3.54 2.36 -3.73
CA ARG A 109 3.16 1.00 -4.15
C ARG A 109 2.59 0.22 -2.97
N LEU A 110 3.25 0.29 -1.81
CA LEU A 110 2.82 -0.38 -0.60
C LEU A 110 1.46 0.14 -0.11
N GLU A 111 1.24 1.46 -0.09
CA GLU A 111 -0.05 2.06 0.27
C GLU A 111 -1.18 1.60 -0.65
N ARG A 112 -0.92 1.51 -1.97
CA ARG A 112 -1.89 0.98 -2.94
C ARG A 112 -2.20 -0.50 -2.70
N CYS A 113 -1.18 -1.33 -2.47
CA CYS A 113 -1.37 -2.73 -2.14
C CYS A 113 -2.15 -2.94 -0.84
N VAL A 114 -1.89 -2.15 0.21
CA VAL A 114 -2.63 -2.20 1.48
C VAL A 114 -4.10 -1.83 1.28
N MET A 115 -4.37 -0.75 0.54
CA MET A 115 -5.74 -0.35 0.22
C MET A 115 -6.48 -1.43 -0.59
N GLN A 116 -5.81 -2.02 -1.58
CA GLN A 116 -6.36 -3.13 -2.36
C GLN A 116 -6.69 -4.33 -1.46
N ALA A 117 -5.80 -4.71 -0.56
CA ALA A 117 -5.98 -5.81 0.38
C ALA A 117 -7.14 -5.57 1.36
N HIS A 118 -7.30 -4.35 1.86
CA HIS A 118 -8.46 -3.95 2.67
C HIS A 118 -9.77 -4.13 1.91
N TRP A 119 -9.83 -3.68 0.65
CA TRP A 119 -11.03 -3.82 -0.18
C TRP A 119 -11.30 -5.25 -0.62
N SER A 120 -10.25 -6.08 -0.71
CA SER A 120 -10.35 -7.52 -0.93
C SER A 120 -10.73 -8.29 0.35
N GLY A 121 -10.76 -7.64 1.52
CA GLY A 121 -11.15 -8.25 2.79
C GLY A 121 -10.07 -9.13 3.42
N LEU A 122 -8.80 -8.96 3.06
CA LEU A 122 -7.69 -9.78 3.56
C LEU A 122 -7.29 -9.47 5.01
N PHE A 123 -7.72 -8.32 5.54
CA PHE A 123 -7.45 -7.88 6.91
C PHE A 123 -8.76 -7.77 7.72
N PRO A 124 -9.31 -8.87 8.26
CA PRO A 124 -10.52 -8.79 9.09
C PRO A 124 -10.28 -8.13 10.45
N ASP A 125 -9.09 -8.32 11.03
CA ASP A 125 -8.79 -7.87 12.41
C ASP A 125 -8.27 -6.43 12.48
N ARG A 126 -7.87 -5.86 11.34
CA ARG A 126 -7.23 -4.54 11.24
C ARG A 126 -8.08 -3.55 10.44
N THR A 127 -9.40 -3.66 10.57
CA THR A 127 -10.35 -2.73 9.94
C THR A 127 -11.00 -1.83 10.97
N ILE A 128 -11.03 -0.54 10.65
CA ILE A 128 -11.80 0.46 11.41
C ILE A 128 -13.28 0.06 11.32
N PRO A 129 -14.09 0.16 12.39
CA PRO A 129 -15.52 -0.17 12.36
C PRO A 129 -16.31 0.66 11.31
N GLU A 130 -15.78 1.82 10.92
CA GLU A 130 -16.34 2.69 9.88
C GLU A 130 -16.10 2.17 8.45
N PHE A 131 -15.32 1.10 8.28
CA PHE A 131 -15.14 0.41 7.00
C PHE A 131 -16.38 -0.44 6.68
N ASP A 132 -17.53 0.22 6.59
CA ASP A 132 -18.81 -0.42 6.31
C ASP A 132 -18.74 -1.16 4.97
N ARG A 133 -18.83 -2.50 5.03
CA ARG A 133 -18.90 -3.38 3.85
C ARG A 133 -20.29 -3.41 3.24
N ALA A 134 -21.22 -2.54 3.64
CA ALA A 134 -22.54 -2.45 3.04
C ALA A 134 -22.53 -2.12 1.53
N GLY A 135 -23.66 -2.42 0.88
CA GLY A 135 -23.89 -2.10 -0.53
C GLY A 135 -22.98 -2.90 -1.47
N TYR A 136 -22.34 -2.22 -2.41
CA TYR A 136 -21.47 -2.85 -3.41
C TYR A 136 -20.10 -3.28 -2.84
N LYS A 137 -19.74 -2.84 -1.62
CA LYS A 137 -18.46 -3.16 -0.98
C LYS A 137 -18.41 -4.59 -0.41
N ARG A 138 -19.55 -5.28 -0.31
CA ARG A 138 -19.64 -6.68 0.15
C ARG A 138 -19.16 -7.71 -0.86
N PHE A 139 -19.09 -7.33 -2.13
CA PHE A 139 -18.71 -8.27 -3.19
C PHE A 139 -17.20 -8.46 -3.22
N ASN A 140 -16.77 -9.71 -3.40
CA ASN A 140 -15.35 -10.06 -3.50
C ASN A 140 -14.70 -9.27 -4.64
N ARG A 141 -13.62 -8.57 -4.31
CA ARG A 141 -12.82 -7.80 -5.27
C ARG A 141 -11.41 -8.36 -5.31
N HIS A 142 -10.93 -8.58 -6.53
CA HIS A 142 -9.56 -8.97 -6.80
C HIS A 142 -8.95 -7.99 -7.78
N TRP A 143 -7.65 -7.82 -7.67
CA TRP A 143 -6.85 -6.92 -8.50
C TRP A 143 -5.82 -7.72 -9.27
N GLU A 144 -5.48 -7.23 -10.45
CA GLU A 144 -4.38 -7.77 -11.27
C GLU A 144 -3.05 -7.20 -10.75
N ASP A 145 -2.94 -5.87 -10.70
CA ASP A 145 -1.73 -5.14 -10.32
C ASP A 145 -2.02 -3.99 -9.32
N ASP A 146 -0.96 -3.41 -8.75
CA ASP A 146 -1.00 -2.25 -7.83
C ASP A 146 -1.65 -0.98 -8.45
N MET A 147 -1.62 -0.85 -9.78
CA MET A 147 -2.26 0.24 -10.53
C MET A 147 -3.69 -0.07 -10.98
N ALA A 148 -4.18 -1.30 -10.81
CA ALA A 148 -5.46 -1.74 -11.36
C ALA A 148 -6.65 -0.89 -10.89
N MET A 149 -6.55 -0.28 -9.71
CA MET A 149 -7.56 0.61 -9.17
C MET A 149 -7.70 1.94 -9.93
N PHE A 150 -6.60 2.45 -10.49
CA PHE A 150 -6.55 3.76 -11.14
C PHE A 150 -6.68 3.67 -12.66
N ARG A 151 -6.60 2.47 -13.24
CA ARG A 151 -6.75 2.27 -14.68
C ARG A 151 -8.20 2.51 -15.11
N LEU A 152 -8.38 3.50 -15.99
CA LEU A 152 -9.65 3.71 -16.68
C LEU A 152 -9.86 2.58 -17.70
N LYS A 153 -10.94 1.81 -17.56
CA LYS A 153 -11.37 0.84 -18.57
C LYS A 153 -12.26 1.54 -19.58
N PHE A 154 -11.77 1.74 -20.80
CA PHE A 154 -12.61 2.20 -21.90
C PHE A 154 -13.43 1.03 -22.44
N LYS A 155 -14.76 1.21 -22.52
CA LYS A 155 -15.65 0.26 -23.19
C LYS A 155 -16.15 0.91 -24.47
N MET A 156 -15.63 0.46 -25.61
CA MET A 156 -16.17 0.85 -26.92
C MET A 156 -17.43 0.00 -27.17
N GLN A 157 -18.60 0.60 -27.03
CA GLN A 157 -19.85 -0.03 -27.41
C GLN A 157 -20.36 0.56 -28.74
N PRO A 158 -20.92 -0.26 -29.64
CA PRO A 158 -21.63 0.27 -30.79
C PRO A 158 -22.76 1.17 -30.28
N GLY A 159 -22.76 2.44 -30.70
CA GLY A 159 -23.78 3.38 -30.27
C GLY A 159 -25.17 2.88 -30.66
N SER A 160 -26.17 3.13 -29.82
CA SER A 160 -27.57 2.97 -30.24
C SER A 160 -27.82 3.83 -31.49
N TRP A 161 -28.60 3.31 -32.45
CA TRP A 161 -28.96 4.03 -33.68
C TRP A 161 -29.49 5.45 -33.41
N PHE A 162 -30.17 5.64 -32.28
CA PHE A 162 -30.67 6.92 -31.78
C PHE A 162 -29.56 7.95 -31.49
N TYR A 163 -28.40 7.51 -30.99
CA TYR A 163 -27.25 8.38 -30.72
C TYR A 163 -26.40 8.64 -31.96
N ILE A 164 -26.26 7.65 -32.86
CA ILE A 164 -25.50 7.76 -34.11
C ILE A 164 -26.07 8.84 -35.05
N LYS A 165 -27.40 8.97 -35.12
CA LYS A 165 -28.05 10.00 -35.97
C LYS A 165 -28.02 11.40 -35.36
N ARG A 166 -28.01 11.51 -34.03
CA ARG A 166 -28.12 12.79 -33.32
C ARG A 166 -26.76 13.51 -33.24
N TYR A 167 -25.69 12.76 -33.08
CA TYR A 167 -24.33 13.25 -33.20
C TYR A 167 -23.76 12.69 -34.49
N ASN A 168 -23.90 13.42 -35.60
CA ASN A 168 -23.33 13.00 -36.88
C ASN A 168 -21.80 13.14 -36.82
N PRO A 169 -21.02 12.04 -36.65
CA PRO A 169 -19.57 12.13 -36.53
C PRO A 169 -18.91 12.51 -37.86
N ARG A 170 -19.67 12.55 -38.97
CA ARG A 170 -19.17 12.95 -40.29
C ARG A 170 -19.12 14.47 -40.48
N ILE A 171 -19.72 15.26 -39.59
CA ILE A 171 -19.75 16.75 -39.70
C ILE A 171 -18.46 17.41 -39.18
N ARG A 172 -17.60 16.69 -38.45
CA ARG A 172 -16.21 17.09 -38.22
C ARG A 172 -15.30 15.90 -38.44
N GLN A 173 -14.29 16.09 -39.30
CA GLN A 173 -13.28 15.11 -39.70
C GLN A 173 -12.66 14.41 -38.48
N TYR A 174 -13.22 13.28 -38.06
CA TYR A 174 -12.59 12.40 -37.09
C TYR A 174 -11.50 11.63 -37.85
N ARG A 175 -10.22 11.99 -37.65
CA ARG A 175 -9.12 11.14 -38.13
C ARG A 175 -9.07 9.91 -37.21
N PRO A 176 -9.29 8.69 -37.71
CA PRO A 176 -9.13 7.51 -36.88
C PRO A 176 -7.67 7.42 -36.41
N PHE A 177 -7.48 7.15 -35.11
CA PHE A 177 -6.17 6.80 -34.57
C PHE A 177 -5.78 5.44 -35.17
N LYS A 178 -4.66 5.38 -35.90
CA LYS A 178 -4.13 4.11 -36.41
C LYS A 178 -3.61 3.29 -35.23
N ALA A 179 -4.35 2.26 -34.87
CA ALA A 179 -3.86 1.22 -33.99
C ALA A 179 -3.03 0.25 -34.82
N ASP A 180 -1.75 0.55 -34.98
CA ASP A 180 -0.81 -0.40 -35.56
C ASP A 180 -0.47 -1.44 -34.47
N GLY A 181 -1.08 -2.64 -34.55
CA GLY A 181 -0.55 -3.86 -33.91
C GLY A 181 -1.31 -4.48 -32.72
N LEU A 182 -2.60 -4.78 -32.84
CA LEU A 182 -3.20 -5.90 -32.06
C LEU A 182 -3.57 -7.03 -33.03
N SER A 183 -2.86 -8.15 -32.93
CA SER A 183 -3.18 -9.41 -33.61
C SER A 183 -4.41 -10.07 -32.96
N ASP A 184 -5.24 -10.70 -33.79
CA ASP A 184 -6.57 -11.27 -33.48
C ASP A 184 -6.62 -12.44 -32.45
N ALA A 185 -5.60 -12.63 -31.61
CA ALA A 185 -5.52 -13.78 -30.70
C ALA A 185 -6.30 -13.62 -29.37
N ASP A 186 -6.74 -12.41 -29.00
CA ASP A 186 -7.40 -12.15 -27.70
C ASP A 186 -8.94 -12.08 -27.78
N ARG A 187 -9.54 -12.74 -28.77
CA ARG A 187 -10.99 -12.94 -28.85
C ARG A 187 -11.35 -14.41 -28.63
N GLU A 188 -11.25 -14.84 -27.38
CA GLU A 188 -12.07 -15.91 -26.77
C GLU A 188 -12.17 -15.70 -25.26
#